data_AF-A0A846XNP1-F1
#
_entry.id   AF-A0A846XNP1-F1
#
_cell.length_a   1.000
_cell.length_b   1.000
_cell.length_c   1.000
_cell.angle_alpha   90.00
_cell.angle_beta   90.00
_cell.angle_gamma   90.00
#
_symmetry.space_group_name_H-M   'P 1'
#
loop_
_entity.id
_entity.type
_entity.pdbx_description
1 polymer ?
#
loop_
_entity_poly.entity_id
_entity_poly.type
_entity_poly.pdbx_seq_one_letter_code
_entity_poly.pdbx_strand_id
1 'polypeptide(L)'
;MSPPFWGHDELTQFGRAYQVSQGGLAPTEIEDGRGVAYGGEVPATVEALMGFALDDYTHNPGEPFPLVADPGTYQRLSDAPVTDERKTVWFTNTAAYSAVPYIPNAIGIWAADLIGADTGTLVRLTRLAGLASYLLVVGFALWALRAHRIQWLAFTVAVLPIAVFQAGTITADTLTNALALLVSALLVKGLFLGDRLGRTETAAVLACAILLPLCKPTYILLAMLVVLIPAERMGLTGWRRWITWVCAALGAIGFAVWMKIAAPTGEGTSLMRPQHQWYTVDTGEQLIGILTDPFGFLRTFWESILRRDHEWFTEFFGELGFAYVNVPATAIVACLLALAVSVGTAERFTHPDFRRTLVVALIMAASVAMIYVTLYMSFTPVGYYIIDGVQGRYFIPLALVTLAVLLRWMPFRLRGPGDREPGRGAAVTIVVAATIALVATVAKYHIYVWA
;
A
#
# COMPACT_ATOMS: atom_id res chain seq x y z
N MET A 1 -16.79 4.67 12.84
CA MET A 1 -15.60 3.83 12.57
C MET A 1 -15.93 2.91 11.40
N SER A 2 -14.95 2.37 10.67
CA SER A 2 -15.25 1.33 9.67
C SER A 2 -15.71 0.04 10.38
N PRO A 3 -16.73 -0.66 9.87
CA PRO A 3 -17.10 -1.96 10.42
C PRO A 3 -15.90 -2.92 10.40
N PRO A 4 -15.84 -3.90 11.32
CA PRO A 4 -14.81 -4.94 11.31
C PRO A 4 -14.69 -5.61 9.94
N PHE A 5 -13.47 -5.81 9.46
CA PHE A 5 -13.16 -6.47 8.18
C PHE A 5 -13.64 -5.78 6.89
N TRP A 6 -14.04 -4.51 6.95
CA TRP A 6 -14.45 -3.73 5.77
C TRP A 6 -13.30 -2.99 5.06
N GLY A 7 -12.04 -3.25 5.38
CA GLY A 7 -10.91 -2.78 4.58
C GLY A 7 -10.71 -3.62 3.31
N HIS A 8 -9.84 -3.16 2.42
CA HIS A 8 -9.51 -3.90 1.20
C HIS A 8 -8.86 -5.24 1.51
N ASP A 9 -9.53 -6.31 1.09
CA ASP A 9 -9.15 -7.69 1.37
C ASP A 9 -8.96 -7.96 2.88
N GLU A 10 -9.53 -7.14 3.77
CA GLU A 10 -9.17 -7.16 5.20
C GLU A 10 -9.45 -8.50 5.87
N LEU A 11 -10.47 -9.23 5.38
CA LEU A 11 -10.77 -10.61 5.78
C LEU A 11 -9.55 -11.53 5.57
N THR A 12 -9.01 -11.59 4.35
CA THR A 12 -7.90 -12.49 4.02
C THR A 12 -6.58 -11.99 4.61
N GLN A 13 -6.39 -10.66 4.65
CA GLN A 13 -5.25 -10.01 5.29
C GLN A 13 -5.20 -10.29 6.80
N PHE A 14 -6.36 -10.32 7.48
CA PHE A 14 -6.45 -10.73 8.88
C PHE A 14 -6.03 -12.20 9.06
N GLY A 15 -6.54 -13.11 8.22
CA GLY A 15 -6.14 -14.52 8.26
C GLY A 15 -4.62 -14.70 8.16
N ARG A 16 -3.98 -13.98 7.23
CA ARG A 16 -2.52 -13.98 7.10
C ARG A 16 -1.81 -13.33 8.29
N ALA A 17 -2.31 -12.23 8.83
CA ALA A 17 -1.76 -11.60 10.04
C ALA A 17 -1.85 -12.52 11.26
N TYR A 18 -2.97 -13.23 11.41
CA TYR A 18 -3.19 -14.21 12.46
C TYR A 18 -2.22 -15.39 12.32
N GLN A 19 -2.05 -15.94 11.12
CA GLN A 19 -1.05 -16.97 10.86
C GLN A 19 0.37 -16.53 11.28
N VAL A 20 0.77 -15.29 10.95
CA VAL A 20 2.07 -14.73 11.35
C VAL A 20 2.18 -14.59 12.88
N SER A 21 1.09 -14.21 13.56
CA SER A 21 1.06 -14.13 15.03
C SER A 21 1.31 -15.47 15.72
N GLN A 22 0.91 -16.57 15.07
CA GLN A 22 1.13 -17.94 15.56
C GLN A 22 2.48 -18.54 15.09
N GLY A 23 3.35 -17.73 14.48
CA GLY A 23 4.68 -18.16 14.00
C GLY A 23 4.70 -18.76 12.59
N GLY A 24 3.58 -18.75 11.87
CA GLY A 24 3.50 -19.22 10.49
C GLY A 24 4.09 -18.20 9.50
N LEU A 25 5.29 -18.48 8.98
CA LEU A 25 6.02 -17.56 8.10
C LEU A 25 5.76 -17.80 6.59
N ALA A 26 5.56 -19.05 6.18
CA ALA A 26 5.35 -19.45 4.79
C ALA A 26 3.85 -19.59 4.45
N PRO A 27 3.46 -19.66 3.17
CA PRO A 27 2.12 -20.09 2.78
C PRO A 27 1.84 -21.50 3.30
N THR A 28 0.60 -21.76 3.74
CA THR A 28 0.15 -23.11 4.15
C THR A 28 -1.01 -23.51 3.26
N GLU A 29 -0.85 -24.63 2.56
CA GLU A 29 -1.90 -25.19 1.70
C GLU A 29 -3.01 -25.78 2.57
N ILE A 30 -4.25 -25.61 2.14
CA ILE A 30 -5.44 -26.16 2.81
C ILE A 30 -6.22 -27.02 1.83
N GLU A 31 -6.93 -28.03 2.35
CA GLU A 31 -7.84 -28.82 1.53
C GLU A 31 -9.05 -27.98 1.11
N ASP A 32 -9.25 -27.85 -0.20
CA ASP A 32 -10.37 -27.13 -0.77
C ASP A 32 -10.85 -27.83 -2.05
N GLY A 33 -12.15 -28.14 -2.12
CA GLY A 33 -12.74 -28.80 -3.29
C GLY A 33 -12.67 -27.96 -4.57
N ARG A 34 -12.33 -26.67 -4.47
CA ARG A 34 -12.16 -25.74 -5.59
C ARG A 34 -10.78 -25.80 -6.24
N GLY A 35 -9.80 -26.52 -5.68
CA GLY A 35 -8.44 -26.62 -6.22
C GLY A 35 -7.38 -26.10 -5.26
N VAL A 36 -6.20 -25.75 -5.79
CA VAL A 36 -5.06 -25.28 -4.98
C VAL A 36 -5.44 -24.05 -4.18
N ALA A 37 -5.39 -24.16 -2.86
CA ALA A 37 -5.83 -23.13 -1.94
C ALA A 37 -4.87 -22.98 -0.76
N TYR A 38 -4.71 -21.75 -0.29
CA TYR A 38 -3.89 -21.43 0.87
C TYR A 38 -4.72 -20.73 1.94
N GLY A 39 -4.40 -21.03 3.18
CA GLY A 39 -5.16 -20.56 4.31
C GLY A 39 -4.54 -20.94 5.64
N GLY A 40 -5.36 -20.90 6.67
CA GLY A 40 -4.94 -21.16 8.04
C GLY A 40 -6.10 -21.07 9.01
N GLU A 41 -5.83 -21.39 10.26
CA GLU A 41 -6.86 -21.44 11.29
C GLU A 41 -6.98 -20.12 12.06
N VAL A 42 -8.22 -19.70 12.31
CA VAL A 42 -8.57 -18.56 13.17
C VAL A 42 -9.60 -19.01 14.23
N PRO A 43 -9.77 -18.28 15.34
CA PRO A 43 -10.85 -18.58 16.29
C PRO A 43 -12.23 -18.58 15.62
N ALA A 44 -13.10 -19.51 16.00
CA ALA A 44 -14.44 -19.65 15.43
C ALA A 44 -15.30 -18.38 15.59
N THR A 45 -15.13 -17.63 16.69
CA THR A 45 -15.82 -16.34 16.89
C THR A 45 -15.34 -15.24 15.96
N VAL A 46 -14.05 -15.24 15.59
CA VAL A 46 -13.51 -14.36 14.55
C VAL A 46 -14.06 -14.75 13.19
N GLU A 47 -14.08 -16.04 12.86
CA GLU A 47 -14.65 -16.53 11.60
C GLU A 47 -16.13 -16.17 11.47
N ALA A 48 -16.92 -16.28 12.54
CA ALA A 48 -18.32 -15.84 12.54
C ALA A 48 -18.48 -14.33 12.24
N LEU A 49 -17.61 -13.48 12.81
CA LEU A 49 -17.59 -12.05 12.52
C LEU A 49 -17.15 -11.76 11.07
N MET A 50 -16.16 -12.51 10.57
CA MET A 50 -15.70 -12.45 9.18
C MET A 50 -16.82 -12.85 8.20
N GLY A 51 -17.54 -13.93 8.51
CA GLY A 51 -18.65 -14.44 7.72
C GLY A 51 -19.81 -13.45 7.66
N PHE A 52 -20.17 -12.82 8.79
CA PHE A 52 -21.18 -11.77 8.82
C PHE A 52 -20.74 -10.54 8.01
N ALA A 53 -19.48 -10.11 8.13
CA ALA A 53 -18.95 -9.00 7.34
C ALA A 53 -18.93 -9.29 5.83
N LEU A 54 -18.62 -10.53 5.45
CA LEU A 54 -18.66 -10.97 4.05
C LEU A 54 -20.09 -11.03 3.51
N ASP A 55 -21.05 -11.52 4.30
CA ASP A 55 -22.46 -11.59 3.91
C ASP A 55 -23.05 -10.19 3.70
N ASP A 56 -22.84 -9.29 4.67
CA ASP A 56 -23.21 -7.87 4.57
C ASP A 56 -22.59 -7.24 3.32
N TYR A 57 -21.32 -7.54 3.04
CA TYR A 57 -20.63 -7.08 1.84
C TYR A 57 -21.31 -7.59 0.57
N THR A 58 -21.62 -8.88 0.47
CA THR A 58 -22.19 -9.49 -0.75
C THR A 58 -23.66 -9.16 -0.98
N HIS A 59 -24.42 -8.89 0.08
CA HIS A 59 -25.87 -8.73 0.05
C HIS A 59 -26.32 -7.36 0.58
N ASN A 60 -25.43 -6.35 0.55
CA ASN A 60 -25.77 -5.01 1.02
C ASN A 60 -27.00 -4.44 0.29
N PRO A 61 -27.82 -3.64 1.00
CA PRO A 61 -28.93 -2.95 0.38
C PRO A 61 -28.43 -1.78 -0.49
N GLY A 62 -29.12 -1.52 -1.60
CA GLY A 62 -28.82 -0.36 -2.44
C GLY A 62 -29.23 0.96 -1.79
N GLU A 63 -28.79 2.08 -2.37
CA GLU A 63 -29.25 3.42 -1.96
C GLU A 63 -30.80 3.48 -1.95
N PRO A 64 -31.43 4.08 -0.93
CA PRO A 64 -30.83 4.96 0.10
C PRO A 64 -30.52 4.27 1.44
N PHE A 65 -30.52 2.95 1.52
CA PHE A 65 -30.30 2.24 2.79
C PHE A 65 -28.82 2.17 3.16
N PRO A 66 -28.47 2.17 4.47
CA PRO A 66 -27.09 2.00 4.90
C PRO A 66 -26.57 0.61 4.52
N LEU A 67 -25.30 0.55 4.11
CA LEU A 67 -24.67 -0.70 3.67
C LEU A 67 -24.56 -1.74 4.80
N VAL A 68 -24.41 -1.31 6.06
CA VAL A 68 -24.48 -2.21 7.21
C VAL A 68 -25.93 -2.57 7.49
N ALA A 69 -26.27 -3.85 7.38
CA ALA A 69 -27.64 -4.30 7.56
C ALA A 69 -28.07 -4.29 9.05
N ASP A 70 -27.20 -4.75 9.95
CA ASP A 70 -27.50 -4.81 11.39
C ASP A 70 -26.29 -4.46 12.27
N PRO A 71 -26.17 -3.19 12.74
CA PRO A 71 -25.15 -2.78 13.69
C PRO A 71 -25.16 -3.57 15.01
N GLY A 72 -26.32 -4.05 15.45
CA GLY A 72 -26.46 -4.81 16.70
C GLY A 72 -25.84 -6.20 16.60
N THR A 73 -25.85 -6.82 15.41
CA THR A 73 -25.17 -8.11 15.18
C THR A 73 -23.66 -7.94 15.17
N TYR A 74 -23.11 -6.88 14.56
CA TYR A 74 -21.68 -6.57 14.69
C TYR A 74 -21.27 -6.40 16.15
N GLN A 75 -22.07 -5.70 16.96
CA GLN A 75 -21.76 -5.51 18.37
C GLN A 75 -21.77 -6.85 19.12
N ARG A 76 -22.81 -7.68 18.95
CA ARG A 76 -22.89 -8.99 19.60
C ARG A 76 -21.73 -9.93 19.23
N LEU A 77 -21.33 -9.96 17.96
CA LEU A 77 -20.21 -10.77 17.49
C LEU A 77 -18.87 -10.20 17.96
N SER A 78 -18.74 -8.87 18.04
CA SER A 78 -17.55 -8.21 18.57
C SER A 78 -17.37 -8.47 20.06
N ASP A 79 -18.44 -8.41 20.85
CA ASP A 79 -18.41 -8.61 22.30
C ASP A 79 -18.23 -10.09 22.69
N ALA A 80 -18.25 -11.02 21.72
CA ALA A 80 -18.04 -12.44 21.97
C ALA A 80 -16.58 -12.74 22.37
N PRO A 81 -16.35 -13.57 23.40
CA PRO A 81 -15.00 -13.96 23.80
C PRO A 81 -14.32 -14.75 22.68
N VAL A 82 -12.99 -14.62 22.57
CA VAL A 82 -12.19 -15.43 21.65
C VAL A 82 -12.13 -16.86 22.19
N THR A 83 -12.62 -17.83 21.42
CA THR A 83 -12.70 -19.25 21.81
C THR A 83 -11.51 -20.06 21.30
N ASP A 84 -11.23 -21.20 21.94
CA ASP A 84 -10.22 -22.15 21.47
C ASP A 84 -10.63 -22.92 20.21
N GLU A 85 -11.92 -23.01 19.90
CA GLU A 85 -12.40 -23.64 18.66
C GLU A 85 -11.81 -22.90 17.45
N ARG A 86 -11.21 -23.67 16.54
CA ARG A 86 -10.55 -23.16 15.34
C ARG A 86 -11.36 -23.48 14.09
N LYS A 87 -11.39 -22.54 13.15
CA LYS A 87 -11.95 -22.71 11.81
C LYS A 87 -10.91 -22.36 10.77
N THR A 88 -10.81 -23.20 9.75
CA THR A 88 -9.96 -22.93 8.58
C THR A 88 -10.58 -21.81 7.76
N VAL A 89 -9.81 -20.76 7.51
CA VAL A 89 -10.16 -19.67 6.61
C VAL A 89 -9.26 -19.68 5.39
N TRP A 90 -9.87 -19.37 4.25
CA TRP A 90 -9.21 -19.28 2.96
C TRP A 90 -8.65 -17.88 2.75
N PHE A 91 -7.38 -17.74 2.36
CA PHE A 91 -6.74 -16.44 2.13
C PHE A 91 -5.64 -16.46 1.06
N THR A 92 -5.82 -17.24 -0.01
CA THR A 92 -4.81 -17.47 -1.06
C THR A 92 -4.16 -16.21 -1.62
N ASN A 93 -4.94 -15.16 -1.89
CA ASN A 93 -4.41 -13.90 -2.45
C ASN A 93 -3.39 -13.22 -1.54
N THR A 94 -3.49 -13.41 -0.23
CA THR A 94 -2.60 -12.79 0.75
C THR A 94 -1.51 -13.72 1.26
N ALA A 95 -1.67 -15.03 1.07
CA ALA A 95 -0.63 -16.02 1.35
C ALA A 95 0.65 -15.77 0.53
N ALA A 96 0.53 -15.16 -0.65
CA ALA A 96 1.66 -14.74 -1.48
C ALA A 96 2.59 -13.72 -0.81
N TYR A 97 2.10 -12.96 0.17
CA TYR A 97 2.89 -11.95 0.88
C TYR A 97 3.71 -12.59 2.01
N SER A 98 4.93 -12.06 2.24
CA SER A 98 5.76 -12.51 3.35
C SER A 98 5.15 -12.16 4.71
N ALA A 99 5.79 -12.62 5.79
CA ALA A 99 5.38 -12.27 7.14
C ALA A 99 5.68 -10.79 7.48
N VAL A 100 6.69 -10.18 6.83
CA VAL A 100 7.18 -8.83 7.13
C VAL A 100 6.08 -7.76 7.21
N PRO A 101 5.18 -7.60 6.21
CA PRO A 101 4.18 -6.54 6.24
C PRO A 101 3.15 -6.70 7.36
N TYR A 102 3.00 -7.90 7.92
CA TYR A 102 2.03 -8.20 8.98
C TYR A 102 2.62 -8.19 10.38
N ILE A 103 3.95 -8.03 10.55
CA ILE A 103 4.58 -7.99 11.88
C ILE A 103 3.87 -7.01 12.83
N PRO A 104 3.53 -5.76 12.42
CA PRO A 104 2.79 -4.86 13.29
C PRO A 104 1.41 -5.39 13.68
N ASN A 105 0.66 -5.94 12.73
CA ASN A 105 -0.66 -6.50 13.00
C ASN A 105 -0.58 -7.72 13.92
N ALA A 106 0.40 -8.61 13.71
CA ALA A 106 0.65 -9.77 14.56
C ALA A 106 0.99 -9.37 16.02
N ILE A 107 1.73 -8.28 16.23
CA ILE A 107 1.95 -7.72 17.58
C ILE A 107 0.63 -7.27 18.21
N GLY A 108 -0.27 -6.66 17.43
CA GLY A 108 -1.60 -6.29 17.90
C GLY A 108 -2.47 -7.48 18.31
N ILE A 109 -2.41 -8.58 17.55
CA ILE A 109 -3.08 -9.84 17.88
C ILE A 109 -2.50 -10.42 19.18
N TRP A 110 -1.18 -10.51 19.29
CA TRP A 110 -0.53 -11.01 20.50
C TRP A 110 -0.88 -10.17 21.74
N ALA A 111 -0.93 -8.84 21.61
CA ALA A 111 -1.34 -7.97 22.70
C ALA A 111 -2.80 -8.19 23.12
N ALA A 112 -3.69 -8.50 22.17
CA ALA A 112 -5.09 -8.84 22.46
C ALA A 112 -5.21 -10.18 23.19
N ASP A 113 -4.45 -11.19 22.75
CA ASP A 113 -4.44 -12.51 23.37
C ASP A 113 -3.91 -12.45 24.82
N LEU A 114 -2.87 -11.64 25.08
CA LEU A 114 -2.29 -11.46 26.41
C LEU A 114 -3.28 -10.90 27.45
N ILE A 115 -4.21 -10.07 27.02
CA ILE A 115 -5.23 -9.47 27.91
C ILE A 115 -6.54 -10.24 27.92
N GLY A 116 -6.63 -11.35 27.18
CA GLY A 116 -7.87 -12.14 27.03
C GLY A 116 -9.01 -11.32 26.41
N ALA A 117 -8.69 -10.54 25.37
CA ALA A 117 -9.64 -9.62 24.74
C ALA A 117 -10.82 -10.34 24.05
N ASP A 118 -11.96 -9.64 23.93
CA ASP A 118 -13.05 -10.05 23.04
C ASP A 118 -12.66 -9.93 21.56
N THR A 119 -13.49 -10.51 20.68
CA THR A 119 -13.27 -10.58 19.23
C THR A 119 -13.12 -9.19 18.61
N GLY A 120 -13.94 -8.23 19.00
CA GLY A 120 -13.89 -6.86 18.48
C GLY A 120 -12.67 -6.10 18.96
N THR A 121 -12.25 -6.29 20.21
CA THR A 121 -11.03 -5.71 20.78
C THR A 121 -9.79 -6.30 20.12
N LEU A 122 -9.78 -7.60 19.80
CA LEU A 122 -8.71 -8.23 19.01
C LEU A 122 -8.56 -7.57 17.64
N VAL A 123 -9.64 -7.40 16.88
CA VAL A 123 -9.62 -6.72 15.58
C VAL A 123 -9.15 -5.26 15.74
N ARG A 124 -9.65 -4.54 16.75
CA ARG A 124 -9.27 -3.15 17.02
C ARG A 124 -7.78 -3.01 17.34
N LEU A 125 -7.23 -3.84 18.22
CA LEU A 125 -5.81 -3.82 18.56
C LEU A 125 -4.93 -4.19 17.36
N THR A 126 -5.40 -5.10 16.51
CA THR A 126 -4.73 -5.46 15.25
C THR A 126 -4.65 -4.27 14.28
N ARG A 127 -5.75 -3.52 14.10
CA ARG A 127 -5.79 -2.27 13.32
C ARG A 127 -4.91 -1.19 13.94
N LEU A 128 -5.01 -0.96 15.25
CA LEU A 128 -4.26 0.06 15.98
C LEU A 128 -2.75 -0.17 15.92
N ALA A 129 -2.29 -1.42 16.00
CA ALA A 129 -0.87 -1.74 15.87
C ALA A 129 -0.34 -1.45 14.45
N GLY A 130 -1.14 -1.77 13.42
CA GLY A 130 -0.86 -1.37 12.03
C GLY A 130 -0.76 0.16 11.89
N LEU A 131 -1.77 0.89 12.38
CA LEU A 131 -1.82 2.35 12.37
C LEU A 131 -0.63 2.97 13.10
N ALA A 132 -0.29 2.46 14.29
CA ALA A 132 0.84 2.93 15.06
C ALA A 132 2.15 2.77 14.27
N SER A 133 2.35 1.63 13.59
CA SER A 133 3.53 1.43 12.74
C SER A 133 3.60 2.43 11.59
N TYR A 134 2.47 2.72 10.93
CA TYR A 134 2.37 3.73 9.88
C TYR A 134 2.75 5.11 10.42
N LEU A 135 2.14 5.53 11.52
CA LEU A 135 2.40 6.84 12.14
C LEU A 135 3.85 7.00 12.59
N LEU A 136 4.47 5.96 13.15
CA LEU A 136 5.88 6.00 13.58
C LEU A 136 6.83 6.11 12.38
N VAL A 137 6.66 5.28 11.37
CA VAL A 137 7.53 5.23 10.19
C VAL A 137 7.36 6.48 9.32
N VAL A 138 6.13 6.88 9.04
CA VAL A 138 5.82 8.09 8.28
C VAL A 138 6.17 9.35 9.08
N GLY A 139 5.89 9.37 10.39
CA GLY A 139 6.29 10.46 11.27
C GLY A 139 7.81 10.67 11.26
N PHE A 140 8.59 9.58 11.27
CA PHE A 140 10.04 9.65 11.11
C PHE A 140 10.45 10.16 9.71
N ALA A 141 9.77 9.74 8.64
CA ALA A 141 10.03 10.23 7.28
C ALA A 141 9.80 11.75 7.15
N LEU A 142 8.68 12.24 7.71
CA LEU A 142 8.37 13.68 7.73
C LEU A 142 9.34 14.45 8.62
N TRP A 143 9.71 13.90 9.78
CA TRP A 143 10.73 14.48 10.65
C TRP A 143 12.09 14.59 9.96
N ALA A 144 12.50 13.58 9.19
CA ALA A 144 13.75 13.60 8.43
C ALA A 144 13.77 14.71 7.37
N LEU A 145 12.59 15.08 6.83
CA LEU A 145 12.39 16.16 5.86
C LEU A 145 12.03 17.52 6.51
N ARG A 146 11.92 17.63 7.83
CA ARG A 146 11.38 18.83 8.53
C ARG A 146 12.07 20.16 8.20
N ALA A 147 13.31 20.12 7.73
CA ALA A 147 14.06 21.30 7.32
C ALA A 147 13.71 21.80 5.91
N HIS A 148 12.92 21.01 5.16
CA HIS A 148 12.61 21.23 3.75
C HIS A 148 11.10 21.30 3.52
N ARG A 149 10.68 22.18 2.60
CA ARG A 149 9.30 22.40 2.18
C ARG A 149 8.69 21.18 1.49
N ILE A 150 9.50 20.35 0.83
CA ILE A 150 9.01 19.08 0.27
C ILE A 150 8.39 18.14 1.32
N GLN A 151 8.67 18.34 2.62
CA GLN A 151 7.93 17.63 3.68
C GLN A 151 6.42 17.77 3.53
N TRP A 152 5.92 18.90 3.01
CA TRP A 152 4.49 19.13 2.80
C TRP A 152 3.92 18.30 1.66
N LEU A 153 4.74 17.98 0.66
CA LEU A 153 4.34 17.07 -0.40
C LEU A 153 4.28 15.63 0.13
N ALA A 154 5.30 15.22 0.88
CA ALA A 154 5.30 13.93 1.56
C ALA A 154 4.12 13.79 2.53
N PHE A 155 3.80 14.87 3.27
CA PHE A 155 2.64 14.94 4.15
C PHE A 155 1.34 14.76 3.36
N THR A 156 1.14 15.52 2.27
CA THR A 156 -0.08 15.40 1.44
C THR A 156 -0.28 13.98 0.92
N VAL A 157 0.79 13.31 0.45
CA VAL A 157 0.74 11.91 0.00
C VAL A 157 0.40 10.97 1.16
N ALA A 158 0.99 11.18 2.34
CA ALA A 158 0.74 10.36 3.53
C ALA A 158 -0.70 10.45 4.05
N VAL A 159 -1.34 11.62 3.90
CA VAL A 159 -2.67 11.87 4.45
C VAL A 159 -3.78 11.81 3.39
N LEU A 160 -3.49 11.26 2.21
CA LEU A 160 -4.53 10.95 1.23
C LEU A 160 -5.60 10.06 1.89
N PRO A 161 -6.90 10.28 1.61
CA PRO A 161 -7.98 9.52 2.23
C PRO A 161 -7.79 8.00 2.15
N ILE A 162 -7.39 7.47 0.99
CA ILE A 162 -7.05 6.05 0.83
C ILE A 162 -5.87 5.61 1.70
N ALA A 163 -4.81 6.42 1.82
CA ALA A 163 -3.63 6.07 2.62
C ALA A 163 -3.96 5.98 4.11
N VAL A 164 -4.75 6.94 4.61
CA VAL A 164 -5.24 6.95 6.00
C VAL A 164 -6.20 5.80 6.26
N PHE A 165 -7.09 5.50 5.32
CA PHE A 165 -8.01 4.38 5.44
C PHE A 165 -7.27 3.04 5.49
N GLN A 166 -6.31 2.81 4.59
CA GLN A 166 -5.47 1.61 4.61
C GLN A 166 -4.73 1.49 5.94
N ALA A 167 -4.11 2.57 6.42
CA ALA A 167 -3.42 2.59 7.72
C ALA A 167 -4.34 2.27 8.91
N GLY A 168 -5.64 2.58 8.81
CA GLY A 168 -6.67 2.25 9.80
C GLY A 168 -7.30 0.86 9.67
N THR A 169 -6.87 0.05 8.69
CA THR A 169 -7.37 -1.31 8.42
C THR A 169 -6.24 -2.33 8.45
N ILE A 170 -6.60 -3.62 8.46
CA ILE A 170 -5.64 -4.73 8.48
C ILE A 170 -5.26 -5.06 7.04
N THR A 171 -4.09 -4.60 6.62
CA THR A 171 -3.60 -4.82 5.25
C THR A 171 -2.08 -4.76 5.19
N ALA A 172 -1.48 -5.58 4.32
CA ALA A 172 -0.07 -5.51 3.98
C ALA A 172 0.35 -4.15 3.41
N ASP A 173 -0.60 -3.38 2.85
CA ASP A 173 -0.34 -2.04 2.32
C ASP A 173 0.08 -1.04 3.40
N THR A 174 -0.34 -1.23 4.65
CA THR A 174 -0.04 -0.29 5.74
C THR A 174 1.46 -0.14 5.96
N LEU A 175 2.17 -1.25 6.21
CA LEU A 175 3.63 -1.19 6.38
C LEU A 175 4.34 -0.89 5.05
N THR A 176 3.83 -1.43 3.94
CA THR A 176 4.42 -1.21 2.61
C THR A 176 4.44 0.27 2.23
N ASN A 177 3.30 0.97 2.36
CA ASN A 177 3.18 2.40 2.08
C ASN A 177 4.07 3.22 3.01
N ALA A 178 4.14 2.85 4.29
CA ALA A 178 4.97 3.55 5.26
C ALA A 178 6.47 3.43 4.93
N LEU A 179 6.97 2.23 4.64
CA LEU A 179 8.36 1.99 4.23
C LEU A 179 8.68 2.62 2.89
N ALA A 180 7.76 2.56 1.92
CA ALA A 180 7.92 3.20 0.61
C ALA A 180 8.02 4.72 0.74
N LEU A 181 7.20 5.35 1.59
CA LEU A 181 7.28 6.78 1.83
C LEU A 181 8.57 7.16 2.58
N LEU A 182 9.01 6.33 3.54
CA LEU A 182 10.27 6.54 4.26
C LEU A 182 11.49 6.47 3.32
N VAL A 183 11.61 5.43 2.51
CA VAL A 183 12.72 5.31 1.55
C VAL A 183 12.65 6.44 0.51
N SER A 184 11.44 6.82 0.07
CA SER A 184 11.24 7.95 -0.85
C SER A 184 11.70 9.27 -0.24
N ALA A 185 11.34 9.57 1.00
CA ALA A 185 11.71 10.79 1.71
C ALA A 185 13.24 10.89 1.87
N LEU A 186 13.87 9.80 2.30
CA LEU A 186 15.33 9.74 2.49
C LEU A 186 16.10 9.72 1.17
N LEU A 187 15.55 9.11 0.11
CA LEU A 187 16.07 9.22 -1.26
C LEU A 187 16.02 10.66 -1.75
N VAL A 188 14.89 11.35 -1.58
CA VAL A 188 14.75 12.76 -1.93
C VAL A 188 15.76 13.63 -1.18
N LYS A 189 15.89 13.43 0.14
CA LYS A 189 16.88 14.14 0.97
C LYS A 189 18.32 13.90 0.52
N GLY A 190 18.70 12.63 0.40
CA GLY A 190 20.07 12.23 0.09
C GLY A 190 20.47 12.45 -1.38
N LEU A 191 19.54 12.36 -2.33
CA LEU A 191 19.83 12.43 -3.77
C LEU A 191 19.50 13.80 -4.37
N PHE A 192 18.25 14.27 -4.18
CA PHE A 192 17.73 15.47 -4.86
C PHE A 192 18.04 16.78 -4.13
N LEU A 193 17.91 16.79 -2.80
CA LEU A 193 18.31 17.94 -1.97
C LEU A 193 19.83 18.00 -1.79
N GLY A 194 20.46 16.84 -1.74
CA GLY A 194 21.92 16.72 -1.68
C GLY A 194 22.50 16.71 -0.28
N ASP A 195 21.63 16.56 0.72
CA ASP A 195 21.97 16.61 2.13
C ASP A 195 22.63 15.32 2.61
N ARG A 196 23.32 15.42 3.75
CA ARG A 196 23.82 14.25 4.46
C ARG A 196 22.70 13.62 5.28
N LEU A 197 22.63 12.29 5.23
CA LEU A 197 21.77 11.49 6.08
C LEU A 197 22.43 11.28 7.45
N GLY A 198 21.66 11.45 8.52
CA GLY A 198 22.07 11.09 9.87
C GLY A 198 22.29 9.58 10.01
N ARG A 199 22.92 9.12 11.11
CA ARG A 199 23.18 7.69 11.33
C ARG A 199 21.89 6.85 11.37
N THR A 200 20.85 7.38 12.01
CA THR A 200 19.51 6.76 12.10
C THR A 200 18.83 6.74 10.73
N GLU A 201 18.93 7.82 9.96
CA GLU A 201 18.40 7.91 8.60
C GLU A 201 19.10 6.94 7.64
N THR A 202 20.42 6.83 7.72
CA THR A 202 21.20 5.83 6.96
C THR A 202 20.76 4.42 7.32
N ALA A 203 20.66 4.08 8.62
CA ALA A 203 20.19 2.76 9.04
C ALA A 203 18.77 2.46 8.54
N ALA A 204 17.88 3.46 8.60
CA ALA A 204 16.51 3.34 8.11
C ALA A 204 16.44 3.10 6.59
N VAL A 205 17.23 3.82 5.78
CA VAL A 205 17.30 3.61 4.33
C VAL A 205 17.84 2.22 3.98
N LEU A 206 18.89 1.76 4.69
CA LEU A 206 19.47 0.44 4.48
C LEU A 206 18.50 -0.68 4.90
N ALA A 207 17.74 -0.48 5.98
CA ALA A 207 16.67 -1.39 6.38
C ALA A 207 15.54 -1.43 5.34
N CYS A 208 15.11 -0.29 4.80
CA CYS A 208 14.09 -0.24 3.75
C CYS A 208 14.54 -0.98 2.48
N ALA A 209 15.83 -0.92 2.13
CA ALA A 209 16.39 -1.66 0.98
C ALA A 209 16.21 -3.19 1.11
N ILE A 210 16.08 -3.71 2.33
CA ILE A 210 15.86 -5.14 2.62
C ILE A 210 14.39 -5.44 2.85
N LEU A 211 13.69 -4.63 3.65
CA LEU A 211 12.33 -4.92 4.11
C LEU A 211 11.26 -4.64 3.05
N LEU A 212 11.39 -3.56 2.27
CA LEU A 212 10.36 -3.17 1.29
C LEU A 212 10.14 -4.23 0.19
N PRO A 213 11.19 -4.84 -0.40
CA PRO A 213 11.03 -5.94 -1.35
C PRO A 213 10.30 -7.17 -0.78
N LEU A 214 10.42 -7.40 0.54
CA LEU A 214 9.75 -8.50 1.23
C LEU A 214 8.29 -8.16 1.57
N CYS A 215 7.93 -6.89 1.66
CA CYS A 215 6.54 -6.47 1.91
C CYS A 215 5.66 -6.70 0.69
N LYS A 216 6.04 -6.09 -0.44
CA LYS A 216 5.38 -6.29 -1.73
C LYS A 216 6.42 -6.32 -2.86
N PRO A 217 6.43 -7.41 -3.65
CA PRO A 217 7.28 -7.60 -4.83
C PRO A 217 7.44 -6.39 -5.75
N THR A 218 6.34 -5.68 -6.02
CA THR A 218 6.27 -4.60 -7.03
C THR A 218 7.11 -3.37 -6.68
N TYR A 219 7.54 -3.22 -5.42
CA TYR A 219 8.31 -2.05 -4.96
C TYR A 219 9.81 -2.32 -4.77
N ILE A 220 10.30 -3.48 -5.23
CA ILE A 220 11.74 -3.78 -5.21
C ILE A 220 12.55 -2.69 -5.92
N LEU A 221 12.08 -2.20 -7.07
CA LEU A 221 12.78 -1.18 -7.84
C LEU A 221 12.92 0.14 -7.08
N LEU A 222 11.88 0.55 -6.36
CA LEU A 222 11.94 1.71 -5.46
C LEU A 222 12.96 1.50 -4.34
N ALA A 223 13.00 0.30 -3.74
CA ALA A 223 13.97 -0.03 -2.70
C ALA A 223 15.42 0.01 -3.22
N MET A 224 15.66 -0.44 -4.46
CA MET A 224 17.00 -0.46 -5.06
C MET A 224 17.54 0.92 -5.43
N LEU A 225 16.69 1.94 -5.57
CA LEU A 225 17.12 3.32 -5.81
C LEU A 225 18.03 3.88 -4.71
N VAL A 226 18.02 3.28 -3.52
CA VAL A 226 18.93 3.60 -2.40
C VAL A 226 20.40 3.60 -2.82
N VAL A 227 20.78 2.75 -3.76
CA VAL A 227 22.15 2.64 -4.27
C VAL A 227 22.60 3.90 -5.04
N LEU A 228 21.67 4.69 -5.57
CA LEU A 228 21.97 5.94 -6.26
C LEU A 228 22.35 7.08 -5.30
N ILE A 229 22.01 6.96 -4.01
CA ILE A 229 22.41 7.94 -2.99
C ILE A 229 23.93 7.80 -2.78
N PRO A 230 24.71 8.87 -2.98
CA PRO A 230 26.16 8.84 -2.75
C PRO A 230 26.50 8.34 -1.33
N ALA A 231 27.38 7.35 -1.22
CA ALA A 231 27.73 6.72 0.06
C ALA A 231 28.32 7.73 1.07
N GLU A 232 29.01 8.78 0.59
CA GLU A 232 29.52 9.87 1.44
C GLU A 232 28.38 10.63 2.13
N ARG A 233 27.22 10.76 1.47
CA ARG A 233 26.03 11.38 2.05
C ARG A 233 25.40 10.50 3.11
N MET A 234 25.60 9.19 3.05
CA MET A 234 25.21 8.25 4.12
C MET A 234 26.21 8.19 5.28
N GLY A 235 27.34 8.91 5.21
CA GLY A 235 28.43 8.78 6.17
C GLY A 235 29.24 7.49 6.04
N LEU A 236 29.13 6.80 4.89
CA LEU A 236 29.83 5.57 4.59
C LEU A 236 31.09 5.88 3.75
N THR A 237 32.26 5.55 4.28
CA THR A 237 33.57 5.81 3.64
C THR A 237 34.42 4.53 3.58
N GLY A 238 35.41 4.51 2.67
CA GLY A 238 36.26 3.35 2.45
C GLY A 238 35.45 2.10 2.06
N TRP A 239 35.73 0.96 2.70
CA TRP A 239 35.03 -0.30 2.45
C TRP A 239 33.54 -0.24 2.81
N ARG A 240 33.13 0.64 3.73
CA ARG A 240 31.73 0.76 4.19
C ARG A 240 30.79 1.24 3.09
N ARG A 241 31.30 1.82 2.01
CA ARG A 241 30.50 2.19 0.82
C ARG A 241 29.81 0.99 0.18
N TRP A 242 30.38 -0.21 0.34
CA TRP A 242 29.77 -1.45 -0.15
C TRP A 242 28.56 -1.89 0.67
N ILE A 243 28.34 -1.38 1.88
CA ILE A 243 27.19 -1.75 2.73
C ILE A 243 25.88 -1.46 2.00
N THR A 244 25.77 -0.33 1.29
CA THR A 244 24.56 0.01 0.51
C THR A 244 24.26 -1.06 -0.55
N TRP A 245 25.29 -1.52 -1.26
CA TRP A 245 25.17 -2.58 -2.27
C TRP A 245 24.88 -3.94 -1.64
N VAL A 246 25.49 -4.26 -0.49
CA VAL A 246 25.22 -5.49 0.26
C VAL A 246 23.76 -5.52 0.73
N CYS A 247 23.24 -4.45 1.32
CA CYS A 247 21.84 -4.37 1.73
C CYS A 247 20.88 -4.47 0.54
N ALA A 248 21.19 -3.80 -0.58
CA ALA A 248 20.42 -3.94 -1.81
C ALA A 248 20.43 -5.38 -2.35
N ALA A 249 21.60 -6.03 -2.38
CA ALA A 249 21.74 -7.43 -2.78
C ALA A 249 20.98 -8.38 -1.83
N LEU A 250 21.04 -8.16 -0.52
CA LEU A 250 20.29 -8.93 0.46
C LEU A 250 18.77 -8.78 0.26
N GLY A 251 18.30 -7.56 -0.01
CA GLY A 251 16.90 -7.31 -0.35
C GLY A 251 16.47 -8.03 -1.64
N ALA A 252 17.30 -7.97 -2.68
CA ALA A 252 17.03 -8.65 -3.96
C ALA A 252 17.06 -10.19 -3.83
N ILE A 253 18.01 -10.74 -3.08
CA ILE A 253 18.09 -12.18 -2.80
C ILE A 253 16.89 -12.62 -1.95
N GLY A 254 16.58 -11.87 -0.89
CA GLY A 254 15.40 -12.13 -0.05
C GLY A 254 14.11 -12.12 -0.86
N PHE A 255 13.96 -11.14 -1.75
CA PHE A 255 12.87 -11.09 -2.71
C PHE A 255 12.83 -12.33 -3.62
N ALA A 256 13.94 -12.70 -4.26
CA ALA A 256 13.98 -13.85 -5.17
C ALA A 256 13.65 -15.18 -4.45
N VAL A 257 14.18 -15.36 -3.24
CA VAL A 257 13.88 -16.51 -2.39
C VAL A 257 12.40 -16.52 -2.02
N TRP A 258 11.85 -15.38 -1.61
CA TRP A 258 10.43 -15.28 -1.26
C TRP A 258 9.51 -15.57 -2.46
N MET A 259 9.80 -15.00 -3.63
CA MET A 259 9.04 -15.29 -4.85
C MET A 259 9.04 -16.76 -5.21
N LYS A 260 10.16 -17.47 -4.98
CA LYS A 260 10.22 -18.92 -5.16
C LYS A 260 9.34 -19.68 -4.16
N ILE A 261 9.31 -19.25 -2.89
CA ILE A 261 8.46 -19.85 -1.85
C ILE A 261 6.98 -19.58 -2.13
N ALA A 262 6.64 -18.39 -2.58
CA ALA A 262 5.28 -17.96 -2.85
C ALA A 262 4.74 -18.38 -4.23
N ALA A 263 5.59 -18.82 -5.17
CA ALA A 263 5.19 -19.16 -6.53
C ALA A 263 3.98 -20.12 -6.62
N PRO A 264 3.87 -21.17 -5.78
CA PRO A 264 2.70 -22.07 -5.81
C PRO A 264 1.35 -21.38 -5.52
N THR A 265 1.37 -20.26 -4.77
CA THR A 265 0.14 -19.49 -4.49
C THR A 265 -0.50 -18.89 -5.74
N GLY A 266 0.27 -18.75 -6.82
CA GLY A 266 -0.22 -18.26 -8.12
C GLY A 266 -1.28 -19.16 -8.75
N GLU A 267 -1.24 -20.47 -8.53
CA GLU A 267 -2.23 -21.40 -9.11
C GLU A 267 -3.63 -21.18 -8.50
N GLY A 268 -3.68 -20.80 -7.22
CA GLY A 268 -4.93 -20.57 -6.51
C GLY A 268 -5.49 -19.14 -6.67
N THR A 269 -4.80 -18.21 -7.34
CA THR A 269 -5.31 -16.83 -7.49
C THR A 269 -6.54 -16.77 -8.39
N SER A 270 -6.68 -17.72 -9.33
CA SER A 270 -7.86 -17.79 -10.20
C SER A 270 -9.16 -18.03 -9.40
N LEU A 271 -9.06 -18.63 -8.21
CA LEU A 271 -10.19 -18.85 -7.30
C LEU A 271 -10.73 -17.55 -6.68
N MET A 272 -10.02 -16.43 -6.81
CA MET A 272 -10.53 -15.10 -6.44
C MET A 272 -11.54 -14.54 -7.44
N ARG A 273 -11.60 -15.10 -8.64
CA ARG A 273 -12.55 -14.66 -9.66
C ARG A 273 -13.90 -15.34 -9.44
N PRO A 274 -14.99 -14.81 -10.03
CA PRO A 274 -16.27 -15.50 -10.04
C PRO A 274 -16.15 -16.93 -10.57
N GLN A 275 -17.01 -17.84 -10.11
CA GLN A 275 -16.92 -19.28 -10.39
C GLN A 275 -16.79 -19.63 -11.89
N HIS A 276 -17.44 -18.88 -12.77
CA HIS A 276 -17.38 -19.09 -14.22
C HIS A 276 -16.03 -18.69 -14.86
N GLN A 277 -15.12 -18.08 -14.09
CA GLN A 277 -13.78 -17.66 -14.51
C GLN A 277 -12.67 -18.38 -13.73
N TRP A 278 -13.00 -19.39 -12.92
CA TRP A 278 -11.96 -20.22 -12.31
C TRP A 278 -11.12 -20.91 -13.38
N TYR A 279 -9.84 -21.10 -13.08
CA TYR A 279 -8.82 -21.70 -13.96
C TYR A 279 -8.55 -20.94 -15.27
N THR A 280 -8.98 -19.67 -15.36
CA THR A 280 -8.71 -18.82 -16.53
C THR A 280 -7.43 -17.99 -16.41
N VAL A 281 -6.82 -17.97 -15.22
CA VAL A 281 -5.55 -17.26 -14.95
C VAL A 281 -4.43 -18.28 -14.92
N ASP A 282 -3.54 -18.24 -15.92
CA ASP A 282 -2.37 -19.12 -16.00
C ASP A 282 -1.11 -18.28 -16.20
N THR A 283 -0.22 -18.31 -15.20
CA THR A 283 1.02 -17.52 -15.18
C THR A 283 1.96 -17.88 -16.33
N GLY A 284 1.98 -19.15 -16.74
CA GLY A 284 2.83 -19.68 -17.81
C GLY A 284 2.33 -19.24 -19.18
N GLU A 285 1.03 -19.37 -19.44
CA GLU A 285 0.42 -18.89 -20.69
C GLU A 285 0.52 -17.37 -20.82
N GLN A 286 0.35 -16.62 -19.73
CA GLN A 286 0.53 -15.16 -19.74
C GLN A 286 1.98 -14.78 -20.09
N LEU A 287 2.97 -15.50 -19.54
CA LEU A 287 4.37 -15.27 -19.90
C LEU A 287 4.64 -15.59 -21.38
N ILE A 288 4.12 -16.71 -21.88
CA ILE A 288 4.21 -17.08 -23.30
C ILE A 288 3.56 -16.01 -24.17
N GLY A 289 2.41 -15.47 -23.77
CA GLY A 289 1.74 -14.37 -24.48
C GLY A 289 2.60 -13.11 -24.57
N ILE A 290 3.24 -12.69 -23.47
CA ILE A 290 4.14 -11.53 -23.47
C ILE A 290 5.32 -11.74 -24.43
N LEU A 291 5.90 -12.96 -24.44
CA LEU A 291 7.09 -13.26 -25.23
C LEU A 291 6.79 -13.48 -26.73
N THR A 292 5.61 -14.02 -27.06
CA THR A 292 5.23 -14.32 -28.45
C THR A 292 4.54 -13.14 -29.14
N ASP A 293 3.79 -12.31 -28.41
CA ASP A 293 3.14 -11.10 -28.93
C ASP A 293 3.35 -9.87 -28.01
N PRO A 294 4.59 -9.32 -27.96
CA PRO A 294 4.89 -8.16 -27.13
C PRO A 294 4.13 -6.90 -27.56
N PHE A 295 3.81 -6.76 -28.85
CA PHE A 295 3.02 -5.62 -29.34
C PHE A 295 1.54 -5.73 -28.93
N GLY A 296 0.98 -6.94 -28.94
CA GLY A 296 -0.34 -7.22 -28.38
C GLY A 296 -0.42 -6.90 -26.89
N PHE A 297 0.58 -7.33 -26.10
CA PHE A 297 0.67 -6.96 -24.69
C PHE A 297 0.73 -5.44 -24.49
N LEU A 298 1.58 -4.73 -25.24
CA LEU A 298 1.68 -3.27 -25.16
C LEU A 298 0.36 -2.58 -25.53
N ARG A 299 -0.38 -3.11 -26.52
CA ARG A 299 -1.72 -2.63 -26.85
C ARG A 299 -2.68 -2.84 -25.69
N THR A 300 -2.77 -4.04 -25.13
CA THR A 300 -3.62 -4.33 -23.97
C THR A 300 -3.27 -3.44 -22.79
N PHE A 301 -1.98 -3.24 -22.51
CA PHE A 301 -1.50 -2.32 -21.48
C PHE A 301 -2.02 -0.89 -21.70
N TRP A 302 -1.87 -0.35 -22.91
CA TRP A 302 -2.32 1.00 -23.22
C TRP A 302 -3.84 1.14 -23.22
N GLU A 303 -4.56 0.17 -23.78
CA GLU A 303 -6.02 0.13 -23.73
C GLU A 303 -6.54 0.04 -22.29
N SER A 304 -5.83 -0.66 -21.41
CA SER A 304 -6.17 -0.69 -19.99
C SER A 304 -6.10 0.69 -19.36
N ILE A 305 -5.06 1.45 -19.69
CA ILE A 305 -4.92 2.83 -19.21
C ILE A 305 -6.07 3.68 -19.70
N LEU A 306 -6.37 3.65 -21.00
CA LEU A 306 -7.43 4.49 -21.56
C LEU A 306 -8.84 4.10 -21.08
N ARG A 307 -9.07 2.85 -20.69
CA ARG A 307 -10.37 2.37 -20.22
C ARG A 307 -10.62 2.62 -18.74
N ARG A 308 -9.56 2.74 -17.93
CA ARG A 308 -9.62 2.76 -16.45
C ARG A 308 -9.00 4.02 -15.83
N ASP A 309 -8.60 5.00 -16.64
CA ASP A 309 -7.96 6.23 -16.17
C ASP A 309 -8.77 6.95 -15.09
N HIS A 310 -10.09 7.09 -15.29
CA HIS A 310 -10.99 7.74 -14.33
C HIS A 310 -11.09 6.99 -13.00
N GLU A 311 -11.17 5.66 -13.06
CA GLU A 311 -11.30 4.79 -11.89
C GLU A 311 -10.03 4.84 -11.06
N TRP A 312 -8.87 4.62 -11.67
CA TRP A 312 -7.59 4.70 -10.97
C TRP A 312 -7.29 6.10 -10.44
N PHE A 313 -7.71 7.15 -11.15
CA PHE A 313 -7.61 8.51 -10.64
C PHE A 313 -8.42 8.68 -9.35
N THR A 314 -9.65 8.16 -9.32
CA THR A 314 -10.53 8.23 -8.15
C THR A 314 -9.96 7.40 -6.98
N GLU A 315 -9.57 6.15 -7.25
CA GLU A 315 -8.97 5.24 -6.27
C GLU A 315 -7.65 5.77 -5.66
N PHE A 316 -6.85 6.52 -6.44
CA PHE A 316 -5.63 7.17 -5.94
C PHE A 316 -5.92 8.17 -4.81
N PHE A 317 -7.07 8.86 -4.85
CA PHE A 317 -7.50 9.74 -3.76
C PHE A 317 -8.26 8.99 -2.69
N GLY A 318 -9.11 8.04 -3.07
CA GLY A 318 -10.00 7.40 -2.12
C GLY A 318 -11.06 6.51 -2.73
N GLU A 319 -10.85 5.21 -2.62
CA GLU A 319 -11.90 4.22 -2.68
C GLU A 319 -11.88 3.48 -1.35
N LEU A 320 -13.00 3.45 -0.62
CA LEU A 320 -13.05 2.94 0.75
C LEU A 320 -13.96 1.72 0.85
N GLY A 321 -13.83 1.01 1.96
CA GLY A 321 -14.54 -0.24 2.16
C GLY A 321 -13.86 -1.38 1.40
N PHE A 322 -14.65 -2.33 0.95
CA PHE A 322 -14.27 -3.29 -0.07
C PHE A 322 -14.38 -2.68 -1.48
N ALA A 323 -13.69 -1.57 -1.74
CA ALA A 323 -13.70 -0.93 -3.06
C ALA A 323 -15.09 -0.45 -3.56
N TYR A 324 -15.95 0.10 -2.68
CA TYR A 324 -17.30 0.54 -3.06
C TYR A 324 -17.59 2.01 -2.79
N VAL A 325 -17.01 2.55 -1.72
CA VAL A 325 -17.31 3.92 -1.31
C VAL A 325 -16.23 4.84 -1.84
N ASN A 326 -16.42 5.29 -3.08
CA ASN A 326 -15.61 6.34 -3.66
C ASN A 326 -15.71 7.63 -2.83
N VAL A 327 -14.59 8.30 -2.61
CA VAL A 327 -14.59 9.59 -1.89
C VAL A 327 -15.42 10.64 -2.64
N PRO A 328 -15.99 11.63 -1.92
CA PRO A 328 -16.72 12.70 -2.61
C PRO A 328 -15.78 13.56 -3.45
N ALA A 329 -16.30 14.18 -4.50
CA ALA A 329 -15.53 15.10 -5.36
C ALA A 329 -14.89 16.25 -4.55
N THR A 330 -15.52 16.68 -3.46
CA THR A 330 -14.96 17.68 -2.53
C THR A 330 -13.63 17.24 -1.93
N ALA A 331 -13.49 15.94 -1.60
CA ALA A 331 -12.24 15.40 -1.10
C ALA A 331 -11.16 15.37 -2.17
N ILE A 332 -11.50 14.96 -3.39
CA ILE A 332 -10.57 14.96 -4.53
C ILE A 332 -10.06 16.38 -4.81
N VAL A 333 -10.95 17.37 -4.92
CA VAL A 333 -10.58 18.77 -5.16
C VAL A 333 -9.69 19.31 -4.04
N ALA A 334 -9.99 18.98 -2.78
CA ALA A 334 -9.17 19.40 -1.65
C ALA A 334 -7.78 18.73 -1.64
N CYS A 335 -7.69 17.44 -1.97
CA CYS A 335 -6.41 16.76 -2.17
C CYS A 335 -5.60 17.35 -3.33
N LEU A 336 -6.24 17.66 -4.46
CA LEU A 336 -5.59 18.33 -5.60
C LEU A 336 -5.07 19.72 -5.22
N LEU A 337 -5.82 20.48 -4.42
CA LEU A 337 -5.36 21.77 -3.89
C LEU A 337 -4.12 21.59 -2.99
N ALA A 338 -4.15 20.63 -2.07
CA ALA A 338 -3.01 20.32 -1.21
C ALA A 338 -1.77 19.88 -2.02
N LEU A 339 -1.97 19.06 -3.05
CA LEU A 339 -0.91 18.62 -3.97
C LEU A 339 -0.36 19.80 -4.77
N ALA A 340 -1.22 20.62 -5.38
CA ALA A 340 -0.80 21.78 -6.17
C ALA A 340 0.00 22.79 -5.33
N VAL A 341 -0.46 23.10 -4.11
CA VAL A 341 0.26 24.00 -3.20
C VAL A 341 1.57 23.37 -2.73
N SER A 342 1.58 22.11 -2.33
CA SER A 342 2.82 21.44 -1.88
C SER A 342 3.87 21.31 -2.99
N VAL A 343 3.46 20.91 -4.21
CA VAL A 343 4.32 20.91 -5.41
C VAL A 343 4.83 22.32 -5.71
N GLY A 344 3.95 23.32 -5.69
CA GLY A 344 4.31 24.69 -6.00
C GLY A 344 5.28 25.32 -5.00
N THR A 345 5.23 24.91 -3.72
CA THR A 345 6.08 25.44 -2.66
C THR A 345 7.38 24.68 -2.44
N ALA A 346 7.50 23.46 -2.98
CA ALA A 346 8.67 22.62 -2.86
C ALA A 346 9.95 23.28 -3.37
N GLU A 347 11.10 22.85 -2.84
CA GLU A 347 12.41 23.34 -3.24
C GLU A 347 12.66 23.19 -4.74
N ARG A 348 13.56 24.04 -5.26
CA ARG A 348 14.24 23.76 -6.52
C ARG A 348 15.37 22.79 -6.26
N PHE A 349 15.30 21.62 -6.89
CA PHE A 349 16.38 20.66 -6.81
C PHE A 349 17.53 21.04 -7.72
N THR A 350 18.71 21.17 -7.13
CA THR A 350 19.99 21.37 -7.84
C THR A 350 20.68 20.03 -8.15
N HIS A 351 20.28 18.96 -7.46
CA HIS A 351 20.78 17.60 -7.63
C HIS A 351 19.63 16.63 -7.97
N PRO A 352 19.96 15.42 -8.45
CA PRO A 352 21.22 15.07 -9.09
C PRO A 352 21.31 15.72 -10.50
N ASP A 353 22.31 15.32 -11.29
CA ASP A 353 22.38 15.72 -12.69
C ASP A 353 21.21 15.15 -13.52
N PHE A 354 21.07 15.61 -14.76
CA PHE A 354 20.00 15.17 -15.65
C PHE A 354 20.00 13.65 -15.90
N ARG A 355 21.20 13.04 -16.06
CA ARG A 355 21.33 11.61 -16.37
C ARG A 355 20.84 10.75 -15.20
N ARG A 356 21.26 11.06 -13.98
CA ARG A 356 20.79 10.38 -12.76
C ARG A 356 19.31 10.62 -12.53
N THR A 357 18.81 11.82 -12.80
CA THR A 357 17.35 12.11 -12.72
C THR A 357 16.58 11.25 -13.72
N LEU A 358 17.08 11.12 -14.95
CA LEU A 358 16.50 10.26 -15.98
C LEU A 358 16.51 8.78 -15.59
N VAL A 359 17.60 8.29 -14.96
CA VAL A 359 17.66 6.92 -14.43
C VAL A 359 16.58 6.70 -13.38
N VAL A 360 16.39 7.63 -12.43
CA VAL A 360 15.31 7.55 -11.45
C VAL A 360 13.95 7.53 -12.16
N ALA A 361 13.73 8.41 -13.14
CA ALA A 361 12.48 8.48 -13.91
C ALA A 361 12.16 7.17 -14.62
N LEU A 362 13.15 6.56 -15.28
CA LEU A 362 13.00 5.27 -15.96
C LEU A 362 12.72 4.13 -14.98
N ILE A 363 13.34 4.15 -13.79
CA ILE A 363 13.07 3.16 -12.74
C ILE A 363 11.65 3.34 -12.19
N MET A 364 11.15 4.57 -12.04
CA MET A 364 9.76 4.81 -11.65
C MET A 364 8.78 4.31 -12.72
N ALA A 365 9.06 4.56 -14.00
CA ALA A 365 8.26 4.04 -15.10
C ALA A 365 8.28 2.50 -15.15
N ALA A 366 9.45 1.88 -14.92
CA ALA A 366 9.58 0.43 -14.79
C ALA A 366 8.82 -0.13 -13.58
N SER A 367 8.78 0.61 -12.46
CA SER A 367 8.00 0.23 -11.27
C SER A 367 6.50 0.24 -11.55
N VAL A 368 6.02 1.25 -12.29
CA VAL A 368 4.64 1.28 -12.79
C VAL A 368 4.37 0.08 -13.69
N ALA A 369 5.20 -0.16 -14.70
CA ALA A 369 5.05 -1.31 -15.61
C ALA A 369 5.05 -2.65 -14.86
N MET A 370 5.88 -2.79 -13.82
CA MET A 370 5.95 -3.98 -12.98
C MET A 370 4.63 -4.26 -12.25
N ILE A 371 3.89 -3.23 -11.82
CA ILE A 371 2.55 -3.40 -11.22
C ILE A 371 1.60 -4.05 -12.24
N TYR A 372 1.58 -3.55 -13.47
CA TYR A 372 0.73 -4.11 -14.54
C TYR A 372 1.16 -5.52 -14.92
N VAL A 373 2.45 -5.77 -15.12
CA VAL A 373 2.95 -7.11 -15.46
C VAL A 373 2.58 -8.10 -14.35
N THR A 374 2.72 -7.71 -13.08
CA THR A 374 2.36 -8.57 -11.95
C THR A 374 0.88 -8.97 -12.01
N LEU A 375 -0.03 -8.02 -12.21
CA LEU A 375 -1.47 -8.27 -12.23
C LEU A 375 -1.96 -8.92 -13.53
N TYR A 376 -1.28 -8.67 -14.64
CA TYR A 376 -1.46 -9.41 -15.88
C TYR A 376 -1.16 -10.89 -15.68
N MET A 377 -0.06 -11.20 -15.00
CA MET A 377 0.36 -12.58 -14.76
C MET A 377 -0.45 -13.28 -13.67
N SER A 378 -0.84 -12.58 -12.59
CA SER A 378 -1.41 -13.21 -11.39
C SER A 378 -2.93 -13.07 -11.23
N PHE A 379 -3.59 -12.20 -12.00
CA PHE A 379 -5.01 -11.89 -11.78
C PHE A 379 -5.84 -11.81 -13.07
N THR A 380 -5.21 -11.49 -14.21
CA THR A 380 -5.90 -11.29 -15.49
C THR A 380 -6.13 -12.63 -16.21
N PRO A 381 -7.35 -12.93 -16.69
CA PRO A 381 -7.59 -14.12 -17.50
C PRO A 381 -6.74 -14.13 -18.79
N VAL A 382 -6.35 -15.31 -19.26
CA VAL A 382 -5.63 -15.45 -20.52
C VAL A 382 -6.47 -14.91 -21.68
N GLY A 383 -5.87 -14.06 -22.51
CA GLY A 383 -6.54 -13.44 -23.66
C GLY A 383 -7.54 -12.33 -23.30
N TYR A 384 -7.59 -11.87 -22.04
CA TYR A 384 -8.48 -10.78 -21.64
C TYR A 384 -8.07 -9.45 -22.28
N TYR A 385 -9.05 -8.62 -22.63
CA TYR A 385 -8.85 -7.37 -23.38
C TYR A 385 -8.30 -6.22 -22.51
N ILE A 386 -8.17 -6.43 -21.20
CA ILE A 386 -7.68 -5.44 -20.24
C ILE A 386 -6.85 -6.13 -19.15
N ILE A 387 -5.88 -5.42 -18.57
CA ILE A 387 -5.15 -5.85 -17.38
C ILE A 387 -6.03 -5.57 -16.17
N ASP A 388 -6.55 -6.62 -15.56
CA ASP A 388 -7.53 -6.55 -14.46
C ASP A 388 -6.85 -6.48 -13.09
N GLY A 389 -7.55 -5.93 -12.10
CA GLY A 389 -7.09 -5.83 -10.72
C GLY A 389 -6.07 -4.72 -10.42
N VAL A 390 -5.69 -3.90 -11.41
CA VAL A 390 -4.87 -2.69 -11.20
C VAL A 390 -5.71 -1.65 -10.48
N GLN A 391 -5.17 -1.07 -9.41
CA GLN A 391 -5.85 -0.07 -8.61
C GLN A 391 -4.98 1.16 -8.33
N GLY A 392 -5.61 2.33 -8.26
CA GLY A 392 -4.98 3.64 -8.05
C GLY A 392 -4.11 3.70 -6.80
N ARG A 393 -4.50 2.97 -5.75
CA ARG A 393 -3.73 2.89 -4.49
C ARG A 393 -2.32 2.31 -4.64
N TYR A 394 -2.06 1.50 -5.68
CA TYR A 394 -0.73 0.92 -5.93
C TYR A 394 0.29 1.97 -6.39
N PHE A 395 -0.16 3.16 -6.81
CA PHE A 395 0.72 4.25 -7.21
C PHE A 395 1.14 5.16 -6.04
N ILE A 396 0.51 5.05 -4.87
CA ILE A 396 0.82 5.87 -3.68
C ILE A 396 2.28 5.68 -3.22
N PRO A 397 2.81 4.44 -3.08
CA PRO A 397 4.22 4.21 -2.77
C PRO A 397 5.22 4.91 -3.71
N LEU A 398 4.83 5.12 -4.96
CA LEU A 398 5.67 5.69 -6.00
C LEU A 398 5.53 7.22 -6.11
N ALA A 399 4.48 7.80 -5.52
CA ALA A 399 4.06 9.17 -5.78
C ALA A 399 5.15 10.20 -5.41
N LEU A 400 5.78 10.08 -4.24
CA LEU A 400 6.74 11.09 -3.78
C LEU A 400 7.98 11.18 -4.67
N VAL A 401 8.56 10.05 -5.08
CA VAL A 401 9.75 10.04 -5.95
C VAL A 401 9.40 10.48 -7.37
N THR A 402 8.26 10.02 -7.91
CA THR A 402 7.78 10.46 -9.22
C THR A 402 7.57 11.97 -9.26
N LEU A 403 6.92 12.54 -8.23
CA LEU A 403 6.74 13.99 -8.13
C LEU A 403 8.06 14.72 -7.91
N ALA A 404 9.04 14.13 -7.21
CA ALA A 404 10.38 14.72 -7.07
C ALA A 404 11.13 14.79 -8.42
N VAL A 405 11.03 13.75 -9.25
CA VAL A 405 11.55 13.75 -10.63
C VAL A 405 10.90 14.87 -11.45
N LEU A 406 9.56 14.98 -11.41
CA LEU A 406 8.85 16.05 -12.12
C LEU A 406 9.25 17.44 -11.63
N LEU A 407 9.37 17.63 -10.31
CA LEU A 407 9.82 18.87 -9.69
C LEU A 407 11.25 19.25 -10.08
N ARG A 408 12.12 18.27 -10.38
CA ARG A 408 13.50 18.51 -10.84
C ARG A 408 13.55 19.14 -12.23
N TRP A 409 12.59 18.81 -13.10
CA TRP A 409 12.48 19.32 -14.46
C TRP A 409 11.52 20.51 -14.59
N MET A 410 10.57 20.64 -13.66
CA MET A 410 9.59 21.71 -13.70
C MET A 410 10.16 23.02 -13.14
N PRO A 411 10.18 24.12 -13.91
CA PRO A 411 10.74 25.41 -13.46
C PRO A 411 9.80 26.21 -12.56
N PHE A 412 8.49 25.92 -12.63
CA PHE A 412 7.43 26.66 -11.95
C PHE A 412 7.48 26.47 -10.43
N ARG A 413 7.42 27.57 -9.67
CA ARG A 413 7.31 27.59 -8.21
C ARG A 413 6.37 28.71 -7.81
N LEU A 414 5.50 28.43 -6.84
CA LEU A 414 4.66 29.44 -6.19
C LEU A 414 5.58 30.39 -5.42
N ARG A 415 5.33 31.69 -5.59
CA ARG A 415 6.04 32.78 -4.93
C ARG A 415 5.02 33.63 -4.18
N GLY A 416 5.37 34.04 -2.96
CA GLY A 416 4.55 34.93 -2.15
C GLY A 416 4.63 36.39 -2.62
N PRO A 417 3.83 37.28 -1.99
CA PRO A 417 3.91 38.71 -2.27
C PRO A 417 5.33 39.25 -2.09
N GLY A 418 5.81 40.02 -3.09
CA GLY A 418 7.17 40.56 -3.10
C GLY A 418 8.27 39.52 -3.37
N ASP A 419 7.95 38.45 -4.12
CA ASP A 419 8.87 37.38 -4.53
C ASP A 419 9.47 36.55 -3.37
N ARG A 420 8.83 36.60 -2.20
CA ARG A 420 9.26 35.84 -1.02
C ARG A 420 8.89 34.37 -1.15
N GLU A 421 9.66 33.51 -0.49
CA GLU A 421 9.30 32.10 -0.40
C GLU A 421 7.92 31.95 0.28
N PRO A 422 7.10 30.97 -0.17
CA PRO A 422 5.80 30.71 0.45
C PRO A 422 5.97 30.45 1.95
N GLY A 423 5.42 31.36 2.76
CA GLY A 423 5.49 31.28 4.21
C GLY A 423 4.45 30.32 4.81
N ARG A 424 4.09 30.56 6.08
CA ARG A 424 3.12 29.73 6.84
C ARG A 424 1.76 29.55 6.15
N GLY A 425 1.34 30.50 5.30
CA GLY A 425 0.08 30.41 4.56
C GLY A 425 -0.04 29.14 3.71
N ALA A 426 1.04 28.72 3.04
CA ALA A 426 1.01 27.51 2.22
C ALA A 426 0.81 26.24 3.07
N ALA A 427 1.54 26.14 4.18
CA ALA A 427 1.38 25.05 5.15
C ALA A 427 -0.04 24.99 5.70
N VAL A 428 -0.62 26.14 6.09
CA VAL A 428 -2.01 26.23 6.55
C VAL A 428 -2.98 25.77 5.46
N THR A 429 -2.81 26.21 4.21
CA THR A 429 -3.67 25.77 3.10
C THR A 429 -3.60 24.25 2.89
N ILE A 430 -2.40 23.67 2.92
CA ILE A 430 -2.20 22.22 2.77
C ILE A 430 -2.91 21.46 3.89
N VAL A 431 -2.72 21.87 5.15
CA VAL A 431 -3.35 21.21 6.31
C VAL A 431 -4.86 21.35 6.28
N VAL A 432 -5.38 22.54 5.97
CA VAL A 432 -6.83 22.80 5.87
C VAL A 432 -7.43 21.97 4.74
N ALA A 433 -6.80 21.94 3.57
CA ALA A 433 -7.29 21.16 2.43
C ALA A 433 -7.26 19.65 2.70
N ALA A 434 -6.18 19.13 3.28
CA ALA A 434 -6.11 17.73 3.73
C ALA A 434 -7.20 17.41 4.77
N THR A 435 -7.44 18.32 5.72
CA THR A 435 -8.48 18.15 6.74
C THR A 435 -9.87 18.12 6.10
N ILE A 436 -10.17 19.04 5.17
CA ILE A 436 -11.43 19.05 4.41
C ILE A 436 -11.61 17.72 3.67
N ALA A 437 -10.55 17.21 3.02
CA ALA A 437 -10.61 15.95 2.31
C ALA A 437 -10.98 14.77 3.21
N LEU A 438 -10.32 14.67 4.38
CA LEU A 438 -10.58 13.62 5.36
C LEU A 438 -11.97 13.75 5.99
N VAL A 439 -12.40 14.95 6.38
CA VAL A 439 -13.73 15.19 6.97
C VAL A 439 -14.84 14.87 5.97
N ALA A 440 -14.73 15.35 4.72
CA ALA A 440 -15.70 15.05 3.67
C ALA A 440 -15.78 13.55 3.38
N THR A 441 -14.63 12.87 3.37
CA THR A 441 -14.53 11.43 3.20
C THR A 441 -15.24 10.69 4.33
N VAL A 442 -14.94 11.03 5.59
CA VAL A 442 -15.57 10.41 6.77
C VAL A 442 -17.09 10.67 6.77
N ALA A 443 -17.53 11.87 6.43
CA ALA A 443 -18.94 12.22 6.35
C ALA A 443 -19.67 11.37 5.30
N LYS A 444 -19.13 11.26 4.07
CA LYS A 444 -19.72 10.40 3.04
C LYS A 444 -19.72 8.94 3.46
N TYR A 445 -18.59 8.43 3.95
CA TYR A 445 -18.48 7.04 4.40
C TYR A 445 -19.46 6.71 5.53
N HIS A 446 -19.64 7.63 6.49
CA HIS A 446 -20.59 7.43 7.58
C HIS A 446 -22.03 7.35 7.07
N ILE A 447 -22.43 8.22 6.15
CA ILE A 447 -23.77 8.18 5.56
C ILE A 447 -23.98 6.83 4.87
N TYR A 448 -23.15 6.52 3.87
CA TYR A 448 -23.31 5.29 3.09
C TYR A 448 -23.28 4.01 3.94
N VAL A 449 -22.46 3.97 4.98
CA VAL A 449 -22.25 2.73 5.74
C VAL A 449 -23.21 2.60 6.91
N TRP A 450 -23.59 3.69 7.58
CA TRP A 450 -24.28 3.64 8.87
C TRP A 450 -25.61 4.40 8.95
N ALA A 451 -25.91 5.34 8.04
CA ALA A 451 -27.06 6.25 8.17
C ALA A 451 -27.87 6.37 6.89
#